data_AF-A0A136L0T3-F1
#
_entry.id   AF-A0A136L0T3-F1
#
_cell.length_a   1.000
_cell.length_b   1.000
_cell.length_c   1.000
_cell.angle_alpha   90.00
_cell.angle_beta   90.00
_cell.angle_gamma   90.00
#
_symmetry.space_group_name_H-M   'P 1'
#
loop_
_entity.id
_entity.type
_entity.pdbx_description
1 polymer ?
#
loop_
_entity_poly.entity_id
_entity_poly.type
_entity_poly.pdbx_seq_one_letter_code
_entity_poly.pdbx_strand_id
1 'polypeptide(L)'
;MPFLFALDPISFLIGFASATIFWFIISRARPAIEEIRDNLKTRREEAQARKTSSIEENHRRSTLRRAQGMHLAAQLFALDEIIQEPLLLAPPQRVEPGRAPKFEDVVTQTLPYLHTWPEIAAIYQPQTLTLAQAISGGVNIAIIGQPGTGKTVALAHLASLAANRSEKLGELKYHVPFLIHVADLNLQKRFKKYFRPYHRSIC
;
A
#
# COMPACT_ATOMS: atom_id res chain seq x y z
N MET A 1 -43.68 -58.95 -18.96
CA MET A 1 -44.49 -58.01 -19.74
C MET A 1 -43.55 -57.23 -20.66
N PRO A 2 -43.44 -57.60 -21.94
CA PRO A 2 -42.52 -56.95 -22.87
C PRO A 2 -43.10 -55.60 -23.31
N PHE A 3 -42.36 -54.52 -23.09
CA PHE A 3 -42.66 -53.21 -23.69
C PHE A 3 -42.37 -53.28 -25.20
N LEU A 4 -43.32 -53.80 -25.96
CA LEU A 4 -43.36 -53.60 -27.41
C LEU A 4 -43.83 -52.17 -27.64
N PHE A 5 -42.89 -51.24 -27.78
CA PHE A 5 -43.14 -49.90 -28.28
C PHE A 5 -43.64 -50.01 -29.73
N ALA A 6 -44.95 -50.19 -29.91
CA ALA A 6 -45.62 -49.89 -31.17
C ALA A 6 -45.60 -48.36 -31.30
N LEU A 7 -44.51 -47.82 -31.86
CA LEU A 7 -44.41 -46.41 -32.19
C LEU A 7 -45.46 -46.12 -33.25
N ASP A 8 -46.56 -45.51 -32.81
CA ASP A 8 -47.59 -45.02 -33.70
C ASP A 8 -46.93 -44.00 -34.65
N PRO A 9 -47.02 -44.17 -35.98
CA PRO A 9 -46.31 -43.32 -36.94
C PRO A 9 -46.58 -41.84 -36.76
N ILE A 10 -47.79 -41.51 -36.25
CA ILE A 10 -48.25 -40.15 -35.96
C ILE A 10 -47.50 -39.56 -34.76
N SER A 11 -47.34 -40.31 -33.67
CA SER A 11 -46.58 -39.87 -32.50
C SER A 11 -45.09 -39.68 -32.82
N PHE A 12 -44.54 -40.52 -33.70
CA PHE A 12 -43.18 -40.37 -34.20
C PHE A 12 -43.00 -39.07 -35.01
N LEU A 13 -43.94 -38.77 -35.92
CA LEU A 13 -43.92 -37.54 -36.74
C LEU A 13 -44.01 -36.27 -35.89
N ILE A 14 -44.87 -36.26 -34.88
CA ILE A 14 -45.00 -35.12 -33.95
C ILE A 14 -43.73 -34.96 -33.11
N GLY A 15 -43.16 -36.05 -32.62
CA GLY A 15 -41.88 -36.04 -31.91
C GLY A 15 -40.74 -35.50 -32.80
N PHE A 16 -40.68 -35.93 -34.05
CA PHE A 16 -39.68 -35.46 -35.01
C PHE A 16 -39.86 -33.98 -35.37
N ALA A 17 -41.09 -33.53 -35.62
CA ALA A 17 -41.39 -32.14 -35.92
C ALA A 17 -41.03 -31.23 -34.73
N SER A 18 -41.43 -31.60 -33.51
CA SER A 18 -41.10 -30.84 -32.29
C SER A 18 -39.61 -30.79 -32.03
N ALA A 19 -38.87 -31.91 -32.18
CA ALA A 19 -37.43 -31.94 -32.04
C ALA A 19 -36.72 -31.06 -33.08
N THR A 20 -37.20 -31.05 -34.33
CA THR A 20 -36.62 -30.24 -35.42
C THR A 20 -36.83 -28.75 -35.18
N ILE A 21 -38.03 -28.36 -34.75
CA ILE A 21 -38.34 -26.98 -34.36
C ILE A 21 -37.49 -26.55 -33.17
N PHE A 22 -37.38 -27.40 -32.15
CA PHE A 22 -36.60 -27.11 -30.95
C PHE A 22 -35.10 -26.97 -31.27
N TRP A 23 -34.57 -27.86 -32.12
CA TRP A 23 -33.19 -27.78 -32.62
C TRP A 23 -32.94 -26.52 -33.43
N PHE A 24 -33.89 -26.10 -34.27
CA PHE A 24 -33.81 -24.88 -35.05
C PHE A 24 -33.81 -23.62 -34.16
N ILE A 25 -34.64 -23.59 -33.11
CA ILE A 25 -34.67 -22.48 -32.14
C ILE A 25 -33.34 -22.40 -31.36
N ILE A 26 -32.83 -23.54 -30.88
CA ILE A 26 -31.54 -23.59 -30.15
C ILE A 26 -30.39 -23.16 -31.06
N SER A 27 -30.35 -23.64 -32.30
CA SER A 27 -29.28 -23.29 -33.23
C SER A 27 -29.30 -21.81 -33.61
N ARG A 28 -30.50 -21.20 -33.72
CA ARG A 28 -30.69 -19.76 -33.93
C ARG A 28 -30.31 -18.92 -32.71
N ALA A 29 -30.50 -19.47 -31.50
CA ALA A 29 -30.20 -18.78 -30.23
C ALA A 29 -28.72 -18.81 -29.83
N ARG A 30 -27.92 -19.73 -30.39
CA ARG A 30 -26.45 -19.81 -30.14
C ARG A 30 -25.70 -18.47 -30.21
N PRO A 31 -25.81 -17.66 -31.28
CA PRO A 31 -25.09 -16.38 -31.36
C PRO A 31 -25.48 -15.40 -30.26
N ALA A 32 -26.76 -15.36 -29.86
CA ALA A 32 -27.22 -14.50 -28.77
C ALA A 32 -26.67 -14.95 -27.39
N ILE A 33 -26.48 -16.25 -27.18
CA ILE A 33 -25.92 -16.79 -25.94
C ILE A 33 -24.44 -16.44 -25.80
N GLU A 34 -23.69 -16.43 -26.90
CA GLU A 34 -22.27 -16.01 -26.91
C GLU A 34 -22.13 -14.54 -26.52
N GLU A 35 -22.94 -13.64 -27.09
CA GLU A 35 -22.96 -12.22 -26.70
C GLU A 35 -23.35 -12.02 -25.23
N ILE A 36 -24.33 -12.76 -24.70
CA ILE A 36 -24.73 -12.69 -23.29
C ILE A 36 -23.58 -13.14 -22.38
N ARG A 37 -22.86 -14.20 -22.77
CA ARG A 37 -21.73 -14.72 -22.00
C ARG A 37 -20.58 -13.73 -21.95
N ASP A 38 -20.26 -13.10 -23.07
CA ASP A 38 -19.19 -12.10 -23.16
C ASP A 38 -19.56 -10.84 -22.36
N ASN A 39 -20.81 -10.37 -22.47
CA ASN A 39 -21.32 -9.27 -21.66
C ASN A 39 -21.35 -9.59 -20.16
N LEU A 40 -21.63 -10.83 -19.77
CA LEU A 40 -21.54 -11.25 -18.36
C LEU A 40 -20.09 -11.30 -17.86
N LYS A 41 -19.15 -11.71 -18.72
CA LYS A 41 -17.73 -11.76 -18.39
C LYS A 41 -17.18 -10.34 -18.18
N THR A 42 -17.44 -9.42 -19.10
CA THR A 42 -17.04 -8.01 -18.99
C THR A 42 -17.66 -7.34 -17.76
N ARG A 43 -18.96 -7.56 -17.51
CA ARG A 43 -19.63 -7.04 -16.30
C ARG A 43 -19.04 -7.61 -15.00
N ARG A 44 -18.63 -8.87 -14.99
CA ARG A 44 -17.96 -9.49 -13.83
C ARG A 44 -16.57 -8.88 -13.61
N GLU A 45 -15.79 -8.70 -14.67
CA GLU A 45 -14.47 -8.08 -14.61
C GLU A 45 -14.55 -6.62 -14.15
N GLU A 46 -15.47 -5.83 -14.70
CA GLU A 46 -15.75 -4.46 -14.25
C GLU A 46 -16.22 -4.42 -12.80
N ALA A 47 -17.13 -5.30 -12.39
CA ALA A 47 -17.59 -5.37 -11.00
C ALA A 47 -16.47 -5.77 -10.05
N GLN A 48 -15.56 -6.67 -10.45
CA GLN A 48 -14.41 -7.08 -9.66
C GLN A 48 -13.39 -5.94 -9.53
N ALA A 49 -13.11 -5.21 -10.62
CA ALA A 49 -12.24 -4.03 -10.61
C ALA A 49 -12.83 -2.89 -9.75
N ARG A 50 -14.14 -2.68 -9.78
CA ARG A 50 -14.85 -1.71 -8.91
C ARG A 50 -14.80 -2.12 -7.43
N LYS A 51 -14.86 -3.42 -7.14
CA LYS A 51 -14.75 -3.92 -5.76
C LYS A 51 -13.35 -3.71 -5.18
N THR A 52 -12.29 -4.02 -5.95
CA THR A 52 -10.91 -3.80 -5.48
C THR A 52 -10.58 -2.33 -5.32
N SER A 53 -11.02 -1.47 -6.25
CA SER A 53 -10.82 -0.02 -6.12
C SER A 53 -11.56 0.56 -4.92
N SER A 54 -12.77 0.07 -4.61
CA SER A 54 -13.51 0.48 -3.41
C SER A 54 -12.80 0.09 -2.11
N ILE A 55 -12.23 -1.11 -2.03
CA ILE A 55 -11.46 -1.55 -0.86
C ILE A 55 -10.21 -0.68 -0.68
N GLU A 56 -9.49 -0.40 -1.76
CA GLU A 56 -8.30 0.45 -1.72
C GLU A 56 -8.65 1.87 -1.25
N GLU A 57 -9.70 2.47 -1.81
CA GLU A 57 -10.15 3.81 -1.45
C GLU A 57 -10.61 3.87 0.02
N ASN A 58 -11.37 2.87 0.47
CA ASN A 58 -11.75 2.76 1.89
C ASN A 58 -10.52 2.63 2.80
N HIS A 59 -9.52 1.85 2.39
CA HIS A 59 -8.27 1.72 3.13
C HIS A 59 -7.52 3.05 3.20
N ARG A 60 -7.37 3.77 2.08
CA ARG A 60 -6.73 5.10 2.05
C ARG A 60 -7.43 6.07 3.00
N ARG A 61 -8.77 6.13 2.98
CA ARG A 61 -9.56 6.96 3.90
C ARG A 61 -9.35 6.59 5.36
N SER A 62 -9.30 5.29 5.67
CA SER A 62 -9.03 4.82 7.03
C SER A 62 -7.61 5.18 7.49
N THR A 63 -6.61 4.99 6.62
CA THR A 63 -5.22 5.36 6.88
C THR A 63 -5.08 6.87 7.08
N LEU A 64 -5.74 7.68 6.25
CA LEU A 64 -5.74 9.14 6.39
C LEU A 64 -6.33 9.55 7.75
N ARG A 65 -7.54 9.07 8.09
CA ARG A 65 -8.17 9.37 9.39
C ARG A 65 -7.28 8.97 10.57
N ARG A 66 -6.62 7.82 10.46
CA ARG A 66 -5.66 7.36 11.48
C ARG A 66 -4.46 8.29 11.58
N ALA A 67 -3.84 8.63 10.46
CA ALA A 67 -2.69 9.53 10.40
C ALA A 67 -3.02 10.93 10.96
N GLN A 68 -4.16 11.49 10.57
CA GLN A 68 -4.65 12.78 11.06
C GLN A 68 -4.88 12.76 12.58
N GLY A 69 -5.20 11.62 13.18
CA GLY A 69 -5.39 11.49 14.63
C GLY A 69 -4.10 11.26 15.44
N MET A 70 -2.93 11.12 14.81
CA MET A 70 -1.67 10.74 15.49
C MET A 70 -0.90 11.95 16.05
N HIS A 71 -1.61 12.83 16.76
CA HIS A 71 -1.03 13.94 17.52
C HIS A 71 -1.89 14.28 18.76
N LEU A 72 -1.32 15.03 19.71
CA LEU A 72 -1.98 15.32 21.00
C LEU A 72 -3.24 16.18 20.86
N ALA A 73 -3.28 17.05 19.85
CA ALA A 73 -4.37 18.01 19.62
C ALA A 73 -5.43 17.50 18.61
N ALA A 74 -5.49 16.19 18.34
CA ALA A 74 -6.34 15.61 17.31
C ALA A 74 -7.85 15.85 17.47
N GLN A 75 -8.29 16.25 18.67
CA GLN A 75 -9.69 16.61 18.92
C GLN A 75 -10.05 18.03 18.43
N LEU A 76 -9.05 18.89 18.25
CA LEU A 76 -9.25 20.32 17.96
C LEU A 76 -8.83 20.69 16.54
N PHE A 77 -7.77 20.06 16.02
CA PHE A 77 -7.20 20.39 14.72
C PHE A 77 -6.86 19.12 13.95
N ALA A 78 -6.91 19.20 12.62
CA ALA A 78 -6.33 18.16 11.78
C ALA A 78 -4.79 18.30 11.76
N LEU A 79 -4.08 17.19 11.58
CA LEU A 79 -2.61 17.21 11.51
C LEU A 79 -2.12 18.12 10.38
N ASP A 80 -2.76 18.07 9.21
CA ASP A 80 -2.36 18.85 8.04
C ASP A 80 -2.48 20.39 8.24
N GLU A 81 -3.27 20.84 9.23
CA GLU A 81 -3.45 22.27 9.53
C GLU A 81 -2.34 22.83 10.44
N ILE A 82 -1.80 22.01 11.33
CA ILE A 82 -0.83 22.43 12.35
C ILE A 82 0.59 21.95 12.07
N ILE A 83 0.77 21.05 11.09
CA ILE A 83 2.05 20.42 10.85
C ILE A 83 3.03 21.38 10.19
N GLN A 84 4.22 21.48 10.79
CA GLN A 84 5.38 21.98 10.09
C GLN A 84 6.03 20.83 9.32
N GLU A 85 6.38 21.07 8.04
CA GLU A 85 6.93 20.03 7.17
C GLU A 85 8.19 19.40 7.81
N PRO A 86 8.17 18.09 8.14
CA PRO A 86 9.28 17.44 8.82
C PRO A 86 10.44 17.22 7.84
N LEU A 87 11.62 17.66 8.26
CA LEU A 87 12.87 17.54 7.51
C LEU A 87 13.77 16.48 8.14
N LEU A 88 14.50 15.74 7.30
CA LEU A 88 15.49 14.76 7.72
C LEU A 88 16.89 15.33 7.54
N LEU A 89 17.77 15.05 8.50
CA LEU A 89 19.19 15.38 8.39
C LEU A 89 19.87 14.45 7.38
N ALA A 90 20.47 15.00 6.33
CA ALA A 90 21.13 14.20 5.31
C ALA A 90 22.39 13.53 5.89
N PRO A 91 22.65 12.24 5.60
CA PRO A 91 23.89 11.61 6.01
C PRO A 91 25.08 12.26 5.27
N PRO A 92 26.27 12.35 5.91
CA PRO A 92 27.44 12.89 5.26
C PRO A 92 27.82 12.02 4.06
N GLN A 93 28.38 12.65 3.02
CA GLN A 93 28.83 11.94 1.84
C GLN A 93 29.98 10.99 2.20
N ARG A 94 29.98 9.79 1.63
CA ARG A 94 31.09 8.85 1.82
C ARG A 94 32.33 9.39 1.12
N VAL A 95 33.40 9.58 1.88
CA VAL A 95 34.72 9.95 1.32
C VAL A 95 35.35 8.71 0.70
N GLU A 96 35.55 8.73 -0.62
CA GLU A 96 36.27 7.69 -1.35
C GLU A 96 37.77 8.07 -1.44
N PRO A 97 38.69 7.21 -0.96
CA PRO A 97 40.12 7.47 -1.10
C PRO A 97 40.52 7.64 -2.56
N GLY A 98 41.24 8.71 -2.90
CA GLY A 98 41.74 8.98 -4.25
C GLY A 98 40.82 9.81 -5.15
N ARG A 99 39.61 10.19 -4.70
CA ARG A 99 38.81 11.24 -5.34
C ARG A 99 38.92 12.55 -4.57
N ALA A 100 38.97 13.66 -5.29
CA ALA A 100 38.84 14.98 -4.67
C ALA A 100 37.48 15.06 -3.95
N PRO A 101 37.43 15.55 -2.70
CA PRO A 101 36.16 15.75 -2.01
C PRO A 101 35.28 16.70 -2.83
N LYS A 102 34.00 16.37 -2.97
CA LYS A 102 33.02 17.32 -3.51
C LYS A 102 32.93 18.47 -2.51
N PHE A 103 32.89 19.71 -3.00
CA PHE A 103 32.89 20.93 -2.18
C PHE A 103 32.02 20.77 -0.92
N GLU A 104 32.67 20.68 0.24
CA GLU A 104 32.03 20.66 1.55
C GLU A 104 31.91 22.09 2.04
N ASP A 105 30.73 22.45 2.57
CA ASP A 105 30.53 23.73 3.24
C ASP A 105 31.47 23.84 4.45
N VAL A 106 31.94 25.05 4.77
CA VAL A 106 32.79 25.35 5.94
C VAL A 106 32.16 24.83 7.23
N VAL A 107 30.82 24.89 7.30
CA VAL A 107 30.03 24.34 8.41
C VAL A 107 30.21 22.82 8.53
N THR A 108 30.23 22.09 7.42
CA THR A 108 30.35 20.62 7.41
C THR A 108 31.77 20.18 7.78
N GLN A 109 32.78 21.00 7.47
CA GLN A 109 34.17 20.73 7.85
C GLN A 109 34.46 20.98 9.33
N THR A 110 33.73 21.92 9.95
CA THR A 110 33.97 22.35 11.32
C THR A 110 33.07 21.66 12.34
N LEU A 111 31.83 21.35 11.98
CA LEU A 111 30.88 20.68 12.86
C LEU A 111 30.82 19.18 12.61
N PRO A 112 30.90 18.36 13.68
CA PRO A 112 30.68 16.93 13.55
C PRO A 112 29.21 16.65 13.16
N TYR A 113 28.97 15.45 12.61
CA TYR A 113 27.62 15.02 12.26
C TYR A 113 26.76 14.73 13.51
N LEU A 114 25.94 15.71 13.92
CA LEU A 114 25.12 15.71 15.13
C LEU A 114 23.74 15.06 14.95
N HIS A 115 23.68 13.78 14.56
CA HIS A 115 22.41 13.05 14.38
C HIS A 115 21.62 12.83 15.67
N THR A 116 22.29 12.77 16.83
CA THR A 116 21.64 12.55 18.12
C THR A 116 20.90 13.78 18.63
N TRP A 117 21.39 14.97 18.26
CA TRP A 117 20.87 16.29 18.69
C TRP A 117 20.56 17.17 17.46
N PRO A 118 19.55 16.78 16.66
CA PRO A 118 19.18 17.50 15.44
C PRO A 118 18.75 18.95 15.72
N GLU A 119 18.31 19.26 16.94
CA GLU A 119 17.90 20.60 17.35
C GLU A 119 19.07 21.59 17.33
N ILE A 120 20.26 21.14 17.76
CA ILE A 120 21.49 21.95 17.72
C ILE A 120 22.00 22.00 16.28
N ALA A 121 21.95 20.87 15.58
CA ALA A 121 22.36 20.82 14.17
C ALA A 121 21.57 21.82 13.31
N ALA A 122 20.26 21.95 13.55
CA ALA A 122 19.37 22.83 12.78
C ALA A 122 19.76 24.31 12.82
N ILE A 123 20.42 24.79 13.89
CA ILE A 123 20.91 26.17 14.01
C ILE A 123 21.91 26.51 12.90
N TYR A 124 22.66 25.51 12.44
CA TYR A 124 23.72 25.67 11.45
C TYR A 124 23.25 25.38 10.02
N GLN A 125 21.94 25.34 9.79
CA GLN A 125 21.33 25.11 8.46
C GLN A 125 21.97 23.91 7.72
N PRO A 126 21.93 22.72 8.33
CA PRO A 126 22.59 21.56 7.76
C PRO A 126 21.88 21.12 6.48
N GLN A 127 22.53 20.26 5.70
CA GLN A 127 21.89 19.66 4.54
C GLN A 127 20.69 18.80 4.99
N THR A 128 19.49 19.19 4.57
CA THR A 128 18.24 18.50 4.91
C THR A 128 17.55 17.94 3.68
N LEU A 129 16.80 16.86 3.86
CA LEU A 129 15.97 16.23 2.84
C LEU A 129 14.53 16.15 3.34
N THR A 130 13.56 16.30 2.43
CA THR A 130 12.17 15.99 2.78
C THR A 130 11.99 14.47 2.85
N LEU A 131 10.96 14.00 3.57
CA LEU A 131 10.63 12.57 3.63
C LEU A 131 10.38 11.98 2.23
N ALA A 132 9.70 12.74 1.36
CA ALA A 132 9.42 12.29 0.00
C ALA A 132 10.70 12.14 -0.83
N GLN A 133 11.64 13.09 -0.71
CA GLN A 133 12.94 13.01 -1.39
C GLN A 133 13.75 11.82 -0.88
N ALA A 134 13.77 11.59 0.42
CA ALA A 134 14.54 10.50 1.02
C ALA A 134 14.09 9.13 0.49
N ILE A 135 12.78 8.93 0.29
CA ILE A 135 12.20 7.65 -0.13
C ILE A 135 12.10 7.51 -1.66
N SER A 136 12.28 8.59 -2.42
CA SER A 136 12.15 8.60 -3.88
C SER A 136 13.01 7.54 -4.62
N GLY A 137 14.10 7.06 -4.00
CA GLY A 137 14.93 5.97 -4.53
C GLY A 137 14.42 4.54 -4.29
N GLY A 138 13.20 4.35 -3.78
CA GLY A 138 12.66 3.02 -3.44
C GLY A 138 13.40 2.32 -2.30
N VAL A 139 14.07 3.09 -1.44
CA VAL A 139 14.92 2.60 -0.36
C VAL A 139 14.17 2.47 0.95
N ASN A 140 14.55 1.48 1.77
CA ASN A 140 14.08 1.35 3.14
C ASN A 140 14.87 2.29 4.04
N ILE A 141 14.16 3.15 4.78
CA ILE A 141 14.76 4.17 5.64
C ILE A 141 14.37 3.92 7.08
N ALA A 142 15.34 4.04 7.98
CA ALA A 142 15.10 4.09 9.41
C ALA A 142 15.23 5.53 9.91
N ILE A 143 14.16 6.08 10.48
CA ILE A 143 14.19 7.40 11.12
C ILE A 143 14.63 7.21 12.57
N ILE A 144 15.75 7.81 12.93
CA ILE A 144 16.36 7.71 14.27
C ILE A 144 16.30 9.09 14.94
N GLY A 145 16.09 9.12 16.25
CA GLY A 145 16.08 10.35 17.04
C GLY A 145 15.56 10.11 18.46
N GLN A 146 15.79 11.08 19.34
CA GLN A 146 15.35 11.03 20.73
C GLN A 146 13.82 10.92 20.87
N PRO A 147 13.29 10.39 21.98
CA PRO A 147 11.86 10.46 22.27
C PRO A 147 11.35 11.91 22.18
N GLY A 148 10.18 12.11 21.58
CA GLY A 148 9.61 13.46 21.41
C GLY A 148 10.04 14.23 20.14
N THR A 149 11.04 13.77 19.37
CA THR A 149 11.47 14.45 18.12
C THR A 149 10.48 14.36 16.94
N GLY A 150 9.25 13.88 17.18
CA GLY A 150 8.21 13.83 16.15
C GLY A 150 8.30 12.66 15.16
N LYS A 151 9.08 11.60 15.42
CA LYS A 151 9.18 10.42 14.52
C LYS A 151 7.82 9.86 14.08
N THR A 152 6.92 9.68 15.05
CA THR A 152 5.57 9.17 14.80
C THR A 152 4.74 10.14 13.96
N VAL A 153 4.88 11.44 14.23
CA VAL A 153 4.19 12.51 13.49
C VAL A 153 4.72 12.62 12.07
N ALA A 154 6.04 12.49 11.88
CA ALA A 154 6.68 12.47 10.57
C ALA A 154 6.18 11.30 9.70
N LEU A 155 6.05 10.10 10.29
CA LEU A 155 5.48 8.95 9.59
C LEU A 155 3.97 9.11 9.32
N ALA A 156 3.23 9.71 10.25
CA ALA A 156 1.81 10.03 10.05
C ALA A 156 1.63 11.04 8.89
N HIS A 157 2.47 12.07 8.83
CA HIS A 157 2.47 13.03 7.73
C HIS A 157 2.75 12.37 6.38
N LEU A 158 3.75 11.48 6.32
CA LEU A 158 4.03 10.71 5.11
C LEU A 158 2.83 9.85 4.67
N ALA A 159 2.19 9.18 5.63
CA ALA A 159 0.99 8.39 5.37
C ALA A 159 -0.19 9.25 4.90
N SER A 160 -0.35 10.46 5.44
CA SER A 160 -1.34 11.45 4.99
C SER A 160 -1.09 11.85 3.53
N LEU A 161 0.15 12.23 3.19
CA LEU A 161 0.54 12.59 1.82
C LEU A 161 0.27 11.44 0.84
N ALA A 162 0.58 10.20 1.24
CA ALA A 162 0.38 9.02 0.40
C ALA A 162 -1.11 8.67 0.23
N ALA A 163 -1.90 8.82 1.29
CA ALA A 163 -3.35 8.62 1.23
C ALA A 163 -4.02 9.66 0.32
N ASN A 164 -3.58 10.92 0.39
CA ASN A 164 -4.07 12.04 -0.43
C ASN A 164 -3.50 12.09 -1.86
N ARG A 165 -2.62 11.16 -2.26
CA ARG A 165 -1.97 11.14 -3.58
C ARG A 165 -1.27 12.45 -3.93
N SER A 166 -0.63 13.07 -2.93
CA SER A 166 0.07 14.34 -3.12
C SER A 166 1.14 14.26 -4.20
N GLU A 167 1.24 15.30 -5.03
CA GLU A 167 2.27 15.40 -6.08
C GLU A 167 3.69 15.39 -5.52
N LYS A 168 3.87 15.81 -4.26
CA LYS A 168 5.16 15.80 -3.55
C LYS A 168 5.81 14.41 -3.52
N LEU A 169 5.03 13.33 -3.62
CA LEU A 169 5.50 11.95 -3.56
C LEU A 169 5.94 11.37 -4.91
N GLY A 170 5.73 12.09 -6.03
CA GLY A 170 6.09 11.58 -7.36
C GLY A 170 5.46 10.23 -7.67
N GLU A 171 6.27 9.20 -7.90
CA GLU A 171 5.81 7.83 -8.19
C GLU A 171 5.15 7.14 -7.00
N LEU A 172 5.50 7.52 -5.77
CA LEU A 172 4.95 6.90 -4.56
C LEU A 172 3.43 7.11 -4.39
N LYS A 173 2.85 8.10 -5.09
CA LYS A 173 1.40 8.38 -5.02
C LYS A 173 0.51 7.22 -5.47
N TYR A 174 1.04 6.34 -6.33
CA TYR A 174 0.31 5.18 -6.85
C TYR A 174 0.32 3.98 -5.90
N HIS A 175 1.17 3.99 -4.87
CA HIS A 175 1.21 2.93 -3.88
C HIS A 175 0.14 3.09 -2.80
N VAL A 176 -0.26 1.96 -2.20
CA VAL A 176 -1.23 1.94 -1.10
C VAL A 176 -0.47 2.04 0.23
N PRO A 177 -0.70 3.08 1.05
CA PRO A 177 0.04 3.27 2.28
C PRO A 177 -0.49 2.38 3.40
N PHE A 178 0.41 1.64 4.06
CA PHE A 178 0.11 0.87 5.28
C PHE A 178 0.81 1.51 6.47
N LEU A 179 0.02 2.14 7.35
CA LEU A 179 0.51 2.75 8.58
C LEU A 179 0.24 1.81 9.75
N ILE A 180 1.30 1.24 10.32
CA ILE A 180 1.21 0.26 11.42
C ILE A 180 1.91 0.84 12.64
N HIS A 181 1.19 0.89 13.77
CA HIS A 181 1.78 1.21 15.05
C HIS A 181 2.30 -0.06 15.71
N VAL A 182 3.57 -0.07 16.13
CA VAL A 182 4.23 -1.29 16.65
C VAL A 182 3.54 -1.84 17.91
N ALA A 183 2.96 -0.97 18.75
CA ALA A 183 2.23 -1.41 19.94
C ALA A 183 0.95 -2.21 19.62
N ASP A 184 0.39 -2.06 18.41
CA ASP A 184 -0.79 -2.82 17.99
C ASP A 184 -0.40 -4.24 17.56
N LEU A 185 0.88 -4.48 17.27
CA LEU A 185 1.38 -5.80 16.92
C LEU A 185 1.57 -6.60 18.21
N ASN A 186 0.77 -7.66 18.37
CA ASN A 186 0.93 -8.61 19.48
C ASN A 186 2.17 -9.51 19.26
N LEU A 187 3.36 -8.92 19.33
CA LEU A 187 4.63 -9.58 19.04
C LEU A 187 5.06 -10.54 20.16
N GLN A 188 4.53 -10.35 21.38
CA GLN A 188 4.90 -11.13 22.57
C GLN A 188 4.66 -12.64 22.39
N LYS A 189 3.63 -13.04 21.63
CA LYS A 189 3.29 -14.46 21.43
C LYS A 189 4.25 -15.19 20.48
N ARG A 190 4.99 -14.47 19.63
CA ARG A 190 5.84 -15.08 18.58
C ARG A 190 7.31 -15.24 19.01
N PHE A 191 7.83 -14.34 19.85
CA PHE A 191 9.23 -14.38 20.30
C PHE A 191 9.59 -15.58 21.18
N LYS A 192 8.62 -16.14 21.93
CA LYS A 192 8.83 -17.35 22.75
C LYS A 192 9.20 -18.59 21.92
N LYS A 193 8.91 -18.60 20.61
CA LYS A 193 9.19 -19.72 19.71
C LYS A 193 10.60 -19.70 19.10
N TYR A 194 11.27 -18.54 19.07
CA TYR A 194 12.56 -18.38 18.37
C TYR A 194 13.73 -18.05 19.31
N PHE A 195 13.47 -17.63 20.55
CA PHE A 195 14.52 -17.40 21.53
C PHE A 195 14.82 -18.70 22.30
N ARG A 196 15.64 -19.60 21.74
CA ARG A 196 16.35 -20.58 22.58
C ARG A 196 17.37 -19.80 23.40
N PRO A 197 17.32 -19.83 24.74
CA PRO A 197 18.31 -19.15 25.56
C PRO A 197 19.67 -19.79 25.33
N TYR A 198 20.60 -19.05 24.75
CA TYR A 198 22.01 -19.43 24.70
C TYR A 198 22.58 -19.18 26.10
N HIS A 199 22.39 -20.14 26.99
CA HIS A 199 23.07 -20.16 28.28
C HIS A 199 24.51 -20.60 28.02
N ARG A 200 25.39 -19.65 27.72
CA ARG A 200 26.84 -19.87 27.85
C ARG A 200 27.21 -19.55 29.29
N SER A 201 27.32 -20.61 30.09
CA SER A 201 28.03 -20.64 31.35
C SER A 201 29.47 -20.14 31.12
N ILE A 202 29.78 -19.00 31.73
CA ILE A 202 31.15 -18.55 31.97
C ILE A 202 31.40 -18.81 33.46
N CYS A 203 32.17 -19.85 33.73
CA CYS A 203 33.00 -20.03 34.91
C CYS A 203 34.33 -20.57 34.39
#